data_AF-A0A1L9QLV5-F1
#
_entry.id   AF-A0A1L9QLV5-F1
#
_cell.length_a   1.000
_cell.length_b   1.000
_cell.length_c   1.000
_cell.angle_alpha   90.00
_cell.angle_beta   90.00
_cell.angle_gamma   90.00
#
_symmetry.space_group_name_H-M   'P 1'
#
loop_
_entity.id
_entity.type
_entity.pdbx_description
1 polymer ?
#
loop_
_entity_poly.entity_id
_entity_poly.type
_entity_poly.pdbx_seq_one_letter_code
_entity_poly.pdbx_strand_id
1 'polypeptide(L)'
;MEFISPKTDFAFKRIFGSQQSKDILISFLNALIYEGRSEITDLDIIDPSNQSDIRLIKDSYLDVKAILSNGTTVLIEMQLYNTPAFKKRVLYNCAKTYGNQLSVAQSYTRLQPVISLTIVDFPLFPKVDPIITHFSLKEKKLSFDYPGEQIELIFVELQKFNKSLEVLETLTDKWIYFMKEAPNLQMIPSRLEEVPEIGKALEIANRANLSPKEAEELHQNEIWLLDQQGYAVQARIDGLAQGREEGREEGREEGREEGRAEGEFLGQLKLILRLLEQRFGELEQSLKTQIEELSLSELELLSVAIFQLANLEDLSYWLADHSNRNEA
;
A
#
# COMPACT_ATOMS: atom_id res chain seq x y z
N MET A 1 -4.75 -35.87 5.16
CA MET A 1 -3.87 -35.26 4.13
C MET A 1 -3.42 -33.91 4.67
N GLU A 2 -2.19 -33.50 4.36
CA GLU A 2 -1.73 -32.14 4.62
C GLU A 2 -1.39 -31.50 3.28
N PHE A 3 -1.91 -30.32 2.99
CA PHE A 3 -1.66 -29.63 1.73
C PHE A 3 -0.68 -28.47 1.95
N ILE A 4 0.29 -28.34 1.06
CA ILE A 4 1.15 -27.16 1.02
C ILE A 4 0.35 -25.93 0.62
N SER A 5 0.74 -24.76 1.13
CA SER A 5 0.09 -23.51 0.77
C SER A 5 0.38 -23.13 -0.67
N PRO A 6 -0.64 -23.00 -1.55
CA PRO A 6 -0.44 -22.57 -2.92
C PRO A 6 0.04 -21.12 -3.00
N LYS A 7 0.06 -20.38 -1.89
CA LYS A 7 0.57 -19.02 -1.83
C LYS A 7 2.10 -18.93 -1.79
N THR A 8 2.81 -20.05 -1.58
CA THR A 8 4.29 -20.07 -1.59
C THR A 8 4.80 -20.20 -3.03
N ASP A 9 5.97 -19.63 -3.29
CA ASP A 9 6.64 -19.68 -4.60
C ASP A 9 6.79 -21.13 -5.11
N PHE A 10 7.29 -22.01 -4.25
CA PHE A 10 7.45 -23.43 -4.54
C PHE A 10 6.14 -24.12 -4.93
N ALA A 11 5.10 -23.98 -4.10
CA ALA A 11 3.82 -24.65 -4.32
C ALA A 11 3.11 -24.10 -5.56
N PHE A 12 3.09 -22.77 -5.73
CA PHE A 12 2.45 -22.12 -6.86
C PHE A 12 3.06 -22.61 -8.18
N LYS A 13 4.39 -22.63 -8.29
CA LYS A 13 5.09 -23.15 -9.47
C LYS A 13 4.86 -24.64 -9.68
N ARG A 14 4.84 -25.44 -8.61
CA ARG A 14 4.54 -26.88 -8.70
C ARG A 14 3.13 -27.14 -9.26
N ILE A 15 2.14 -26.39 -8.77
CA ILE A 15 0.73 -26.58 -9.12
C ILE A 15 0.43 -26.01 -10.51
N PHE A 16 0.91 -24.80 -10.82
CA PHE A 16 0.50 -24.05 -12.01
C PHE A 16 1.57 -23.93 -13.11
N GLY A 17 2.85 -24.18 -12.79
CA GLY A 17 3.99 -23.95 -13.68
C GLY A 17 4.49 -25.19 -14.45
N SER A 18 3.91 -26.37 -14.21
CA SER A 18 4.29 -27.61 -14.91
C SER A 18 3.45 -27.82 -16.17
N GLN A 19 4.08 -28.31 -17.24
CA GLN A 19 3.36 -28.73 -18.47
C GLN A 19 2.29 -29.79 -18.21
N GLN A 20 2.46 -30.61 -17.16
CA GLN A 20 1.50 -31.63 -16.77
C GLN A 20 0.26 -31.06 -16.06
N SER A 21 0.31 -29.78 -15.68
CA SER A 21 -0.74 -29.03 -14.99
C SER A 21 -1.42 -28.00 -15.90
N LYS A 22 -1.27 -28.14 -17.23
CA LYS A 22 -1.84 -27.21 -18.20
C LYS A 22 -3.37 -27.06 -18.07
N ASP A 23 -4.07 -28.16 -17.84
CA ASP A 23 -5.52 -28.20 -17.55
C ASP A 23 -5.89 -27.40 -16.28
N ILE A 24 -5.10 -27.57 -15.21
CA ILE A 24 -5.23 -26.81 -13.96
C ILE A 24 -5.11 -25.30 -14.24
N LEU A 25 -4.06 -24.90 -14.97
CA LEU A 25 -3.84 -23.50 -15.28
C LEU A 25 -4.95 -22.91 -16.16
N ILE A 26 -5.43 -23.65 -17.15
CA ILE A 26 -6.56 -23.22 -17.99
C ILE A 26 -7.81 -22.95 -17.14
N SER A 27 -8.19 -23.91 -16.29
CA SER A 27 -9.35 -23.77 -15.40
C SER A 27 -9.19 -22.59 -14.45
N PHE A 28 -8.00 -22.42 -13.87
CA PHE A 28 -7.67 -21.32 -12.97
C PHE A 28 -7.76 -19.95 -13.65
N LEU A 29 -7.18 -19.80 -14.84
CA LEU A 29 -7.21 -18.53 -15.57
C LEU A 29 -8.61 -18.18 -16.08
N ASN A 30 -9.38 -19.16 -16.56
CA ASN A 30 -10.78 -18.94 -16.92
C ASN A 30 -11.59 -18.43 -15.72
N ALA A 31 -11.32 -18.96 -14.52
CA ALA A 31 -11.97 -18.54 -13.29
C ALA A 31 -11.64 -17.09 -12.90
N LEU A 32 -10.37 -16.70 -12.96
CA LEU A 32 -9.91 -15.40 -12.44
C LEU A 32 -9.95 -14.27 -13.46
N ILE A 33 -9.78 -14.56 -14.76
CA ILE A 33 -9.74 -13.55 -15.83
C ILE A 33 -11.12 -13.41 -16.49
N TYR A 34 -11.84 -14.52 -16.67
CA TYR A 34 -13.06 -14.56 -17.48
C TYR A 34 -14.31 -14.96 -16.68
N GLU A 35 -14.27 -14.82 -15.35
CA GLU A 35 -15.39 -15.09 -14.45
C GLU A 35 -15.95 -16.53 -14.58
N GLY A 36 -15.05 -17.48 -14.85
CA GLY A 36 -15.38 -18.89 -15.02
C GLY A 36 -15.90 -19.28 -16.40
N ARG A 37 -15.96 -18.35 -17.35
CA ARG A 37 -16.27 -18.66 -18.76
C ARG A 37 -15.12 -19.41 -19.40
N SER A 38 -15.44 -20.39 -20.25
CA SER A 38 -14.49 -21.27 -20.93
C SER A 38 -13.86 -20.59 -22.17
N GLU A 39 -13.22 -19.43 -21.97
CA GLU A 39 -12.62 -18.61 -23.04
C GLU A 39 -11.24 -19.15 -23.44
N ILE A 40 -10.44 -19.58 -22.47
CA ILE A 40 -9.15 -20.24 -22.68
C ILE A 40 -9.43 -21.72 -22.92
N THR A 41 -9.12 -22.18 -24.12
CA THR A 41 -9.21 -23.58 -24.52
C THR A 41 -7.86 -24.27 -24.50
N ASP A 42 -6.78 -23.51 -24.70
CA ASP A 42 -5.41 -24.00 -24.71
C ASP A 42 -4.42 -22.88 -24.39
N LEU A 43 -3.26 -23.26 -23.84
CA LEU A 43 -2.15 -22.35 -23.55
C LEU A 43 -0.81 -23.09 -23.55
N ASP A 44 0.29 -22.39 -23.78
CA ASP A 44 1.64 -22.91 -23.57
C ASP A 44 2.28 -22.23 -22.37
N ILE A 45 2.70 -23.01 -21.38
CA ILE A 45 3.51 -22.50 -20.26
C ILE A 45 4.94 -22.32 -20.78
N ILE A 46 5.49 -21.12 -20.65
CA ILE A 46 6.82 -20.77 -21.15
C ILE A 46 7.73 -20.36 -20.00
N ASP A 47 9.04 -20.21 -20.28
CA ASP A 47 10.00 -19.73 -19.29
C ASP A 47 9.52 -18.38 -18.70
N PRO A 48 9.33 -18.30 -17.37
CA PRO A 48 8.88 -17.08 -16.71
C PRO A 48 9.96 -15.99 -16.64
N SER A 49 11.21 -16.29 -17.05
CA SER A 49 12.26 -15.29 -17.14
C SER A 49 11.88 -14.20 -18.15
N ASN A 50 11.87 -12.95 -17.71
CA ASN A 50 11.66 -11.79 -18.58
C ASN A 50 13.02 -11.16 -18.89
N GLN A 51 13.92 -11.96 -19.46
CA GLN A 51 15.25 -11.49 -19.83
C GLN A 51 15.12 -10.49 -20.99
N SER A 52 15.82 -9.38 -20.86
CA SER A 52 15.91 -8.39 -21.92
C SER A 52 17.27 -8.53 -22.60
N ASP A 53 17.30 -8.60 -23.94
CA ASP A 53 18.55 -8.52 -24.70
C ASP A 53 19.25 -7.15 -24.54
N ILE A 54 18.54 -6.15 -24.01
CA ILE A 54 19.06 -4.83 -23.67
C ILE A 54 19.64 -4.87 -22.25
N ARG A 55 20.97 -4.79 -22.13
CA ARG A 55 21.77 -4.80 -20.88
C ARG A 55 21.34 -3.79 -19.79
N LEU A 56 20.54 -2.79 -20.12
CA LEU A 56 20.14 -1.69 -19.22
C LEU A 56 18.76 -1.88 -18.58
N ILE A 57 18.01 -2.92 -18.96
CA ILE A 57 16.66 -3.19 -18.44
C ILE A 57 16.77 -4.21 -17.30
N LYS A 58 16.14 -3.93 -16.16
CA LYS A 58 16.18 -4.84 -15.00
C LYS A 58 15.53 -6.17 -15.36
N ASP A 59 16.20 -7.27 -15.03
CA ASP A 59 15.61 -8.60 -15.13
C ASP A 59 14.52 -8.78 -14.07
N SER A 60 13.48 -9.55 -14.43
CA SER A 60 12.40 -9.93 -13.54
C SER A 60 12.07 -11.39 -13.75
N TYR A 61 11.72 -12.07 -12.67
CA TYR A 61 11.29 -13.46 -12.69
C TYR A 61 9.83 -13.51 -12.21
N LEU A 62 8.97 -14.09 -13.03
CA LEU A 62 7.55 -14.30 -12.72
C LEU A 62 7.37 -15.69 -12.09
N ASP A 63 6.22 -15.95 -11.47
CA ASP A 63 5.93 -17.31 -10.99
C ASP A 63 5.56 -18.22 -12.15
N VAL A 64 4.63 -17.77 -13.00
CA VAL A 64 4.22 -18.48 -14.21
C VAL A 64 4.01 -17.48 -15.35
N LYS A 65 4.36 -17.90 -16.56
CA LYS A 65 4.10 -17.17 -17.79
C LYS A 65 3.49 -18.12 -18.81
N ALA A 66 2.41 -17.69 -19.44
CA ALA A 66 1.69 -18.50 -20.42
C ALA A 66 1.37 -17.70 -21.68
N ILE A 67 1.33 -18.38 -22.82
CA ILE A 67 0.81 -17.84 -24.08
C ILE A 67 -0.50 -18.57 -24.37
N LEU A 68 -1.61 -17.84 -24.50
CA LEU A 68 -2.91 -18.40 -24.85
C LEU A 68 -2.95 -18.77 -26.34
N SER A 69 -3.88 -19.63 -26.73
CA SER A 69 -4.09 -20.04 -28.14
C SER A 69 -4.34 -18.86 -29.11
N ASN A 70 -4.84 -17.73 -28.61
CA ASN A 70 -5.05 -16.51 -29.41
C ASN A 70 -3.80 -15.60 -29.51
N GLY A 71 -2.67 -15.99 -28.89
CA GLY A 71 -1.42 -15.23 -28.88
C GLY A 71 -1.24 -14.30 -27.67
N THR A 72 -2.26 -14.11 -26.84
CA THR A 72 -2.18 -13.26 -25.63
C THR A 72 -1.17 -13.84 -24.64
N THR A 73 -0.29 -13.00 -24.10
CA THR A 73 0.63 -13.41 -23.04
C THR A 73 0.02 -13.11 -21.67
N VAL A 74 -0.04 -14.11 -20.78
CA VAL A 74 -0.49 -13.94 -19.39
C VAL A 74 0.71 -14.05 -18.46
N LEU A 75 0.95 -13.00 -17.67
CA LEU A 75 1.93 -12.96 -16.59
C LEU A 75 1.20 -13.23 -15.29
N ILE A 76 1.67 -14.20 -14.50
CA ILE A 76 1.01 -14.62 -13.28
C ILE A 76 2.00 -14.47 -12.12
N GLU A 77 1.63 -13.67 -11.13
CA GLU A 77 2.43 -13.43 -9.92
C GLU A 77 1.58 -13.67 -8.66
N MET A 78 2.14 -14.36 -7.68
CA MET A 78 1.63 -14.50 -6.31
C MET A 78 2.50 -13.68 -5.35
N GLN A 79 1.88 -12.80 -4.56
CA GLN A 79 2.61 -11.93 -3.63
C GLN A 79 2.00 -11.99 -2.22
N LEU A 80 2.81 -12.43 -1.25
CA LEU A 80 2.41 -12.50 0.15
C LEU A 80 2.56 -11.17 0.91
N TYR A 81 3.53 -10.34 0.52
CA TYR A 81 3.85 -9.10 1.23
C TYR A 81 3.73 -7.87 0.35
N ASN A 82 3.17 -6.79 0.91
CA ASN A 82 3.11 -5.49 0.27
C ASN A 82 4.48 -4.81 0.33
N THR A 83 5.30 -5.01 -0.70
CA THR A 83 6.62 -4.39 -0.77
C THR A 83 6.55 -2.98 -1.38
N PRO A 84 7.50 -2.09 -1.02
CA PRO A 84 7.57 -0.77 -1.64
C PRO A 84 7.60 -0.84 -3.17
N ALA A 85 6.87 0.05 -3.83
CA ALA A 85 6.75 0.13 -5.29
C ALA A 85 6.20 -1.14 -5.99
N PHE A 86 5.58 -2.07 -5.27
CA PHE A 86 4.98 -3.29 -5.84
C PHE A 86 4.07 -3.01 -7.06
N LYS A 87 3.13 -2.07 -6.94
CA LYS A 87 2.24 -1.67 -8.06
C LYS A 87 3.02 -1.20 -9.30
N LYS A 88 4.13 -0.48 -9.09
CA LYS A 88 4.99 -0.01 -10.18
C LYS A 88 5.74 -1.18 -10.83
N ARG A 89 6.15 -2.18 -10.05
CA ARG A 89 6.81 -3.40 -10.56
C ARG A 89 5.87 -4.22 -11.45
N VAL A 90 4.63 -4.42 -11.02
CA VAL A 90 3.61 -5.14 -11.82
C VAL A 90 3.41 -4.44 -13.16
N LEU A 91 3.18 -3.12 -13.15
CA LEU A 91 3.04 -2.34 -14.39
C LEU A 91 4.31 -2.38 -15.26
N TYR A 92 5.49 -2.27 -14.64
CA TYR A 92 6.77 -2.34 -15.34
C TYR A 92 6.95 -3.68 -16.06
N ASN A 93 6.68 -4.80 -15.38
CA ASN A 93 6.80 -6.14 -15.95
C ASN A 93 5.84 -6.31 -17.14
N CYS A 94 4.59 -5.88 -16.98
CA CYS A 94 3.58 -5.95 -18.05
C CYS A 94 3.97 -5.10 -19.28
N ALA A 95 4.33 -3.83 -19.06
CA ALA A 95 4.76 -2.93 -20.12
C ALA A 95 6.05 -3.41 -20.81
N LYS A 96 7.01 -3.93 -20.05
CA LYS A 96 8.24 -4.54 -20.57
C LYS A 96 7.94 -5.73 -21.46
N THR A 97 7.07 -6.64 -21.03
CA THR A 97 6.67 -7.80 -21.83
C THR A 97 5.98 -7.39 -23.12
N TYR A 98 5.11 -6.39 -23.09
CA TYR A 98 4.48 -5.86 -24.29
C TYR A 98 5.50 -5.21 -25.25
N GLY A 99 6.38 -4.36 -24.73
CA GLY A 99 7.39 -3.66 -25.52
C GLY A 99 8.46 -4.56 -26.14
N ASN A 100 8.74 -5.71 -25.53
CA ASN A 100 9.79 -6.63 -25.97
C ASN A 100 9.32 -7.69 -27.00
N GLN A 101 8.08 -7.63 -27.48
CA GLN A 101 7.57 -8.63 -28.44
C GLN A 101 8.18 -8.52 -29.84
N LEU A 102 8.66 -7.33 -30.23
CA LEU A 102 9.12 -7.06 -31.59
C LEU A 102 10.63 -6.87 -31.66
N SER A 103 11.24 -7.47 -32.68
CA SER A 103 12.60 -7.14 -33.12
C SER A 103 12.61 -5.97 -34.12
N VAL A 104 13.79 -5.42 -34.37
CA VAL A 104 13.99 -4.34 -35.36
C VAL A 104 13.36 -4.70 -36.71
N ALA A 105 12.68 -3.73 -37.33
CA ALA A 105 11.99 -3.84 -38.62
C ALA A 105 10.73 -4.74 -38.67
N GLN A 106 10.24 -5.28 -37.54
CA GLN A 106 8.96 -5.98 -37.50
C GLN A 106 7.77 -4.99 -37.43
N SER A 107 6.66 -5.37 -38.06
CA SER A 107 5.41 -4.58 -38.06
C SER A 107 4.70 -4.61 -36.70
N TYR A 108 4.16 -3.46 -36.28
CA TYR A 108 3.33 -3.33 -35.08
C TYR A 108 2.03 -4.16 -35.12
N THR A 109 1.58 -4.59 -36.31
CA THR A 109 0.42 -5.48 -36.45
C THR A 109 0.63 -6.87 -35.84
N ARG A 110 1.87 -7.20 -35.44
CA ARG A 110 2.23 -8.46 -34.78
C ARG A 110 2.13 -8.39 -33.26
N LEU A 111 1.88 -7.20 -32.69
CA LEU A 111 1.70 -7.05 -31.24
C LEU A 111 0.50 -7.86 -30.78
N GLN A 112 0.71 -8.59 -29.70
CA GLN A 112 -0.30 -9.40 -29.03
C GLN A 112 -0.62 -8.79 -27.66
N PRO A 113 -1.85 -8.99 -27.15
CA PRO A 113 -2.21 -8.51 -25.82
C PRO A 113 -1.37 -9.14 -24.71
N VAL A 114 -1.23 -8.43 -23.59
CA VAL A 114 -0.58 -8.88 -22.36
C VAL A 114 -1.52 -8.66 -21.19
N ILE A 115 -1.79 -9.72 -20.43
CA ILE A 115 -2.58 -9.67 -19.20
C ILE A 115 -1.63 -9.93 -18.04
N SER A 116 -1.62 -9.04 -17.05
CA SER A 116 -0.91 -9.26 -15.79
C SER A 116 -1.90 -9.65 -14.70
N LEU A 117 -1.97 -10.93 -14.38
CA LEU A 117 -2.74 -11.47 -13.26
C LEU A 117 -1.88 -11.51 -12.00
N THR A 118 -2.25 -10.71 -11.01
CA THR A 118 -1.50 -10.60 -9.75
C THR A 118 -2.40 -10.97 -8.58
N ILE A 119 -2.04 -12.03 -7.87
CA ILE A 119 -2.75 -12.54 -6.70
C ILE A 119 -2.01 -12.08 -5.44
N VAL A 120 -2.74 -11.49 -4.50
CA VAL A 120 -2.15 -10.92 -3.28
C VAL A 120 -2.89 -11.38 -2.04
N ASP A 121 -2.16 -11.60 -0.94
CA ASP A 121 -2.72 -11.94 0.36
C ASP A 121 -2.66 -10.77 1.35
N PHE A 122 -2.98 -9.57 0.88
CA PHE A 122 -3.05 -8.32 1.66
C PHE A 122 -3.97 -7.30 0.97
N PRO A 123 -4.52 -6.30 1.67
CA PRO A 123 -5.39 -5.29 1.09
C PRO A 123 -4.58 -4.26 0.28
N LEU A 124 -4.40 -4.52 -1.02
CA LEU A 124 -3.68 -3.66 -1.97
C LEU A 124 -4.51 -2.42 -2.34
N PHE A 125 -5.83 -2.57 -2.39
CA PHE A 125 -6.80 -1.50 -2.67
C PHE A 125 -7.85 -1.44 -1.55
N PRO A 126 -7.55 -0.81 -0.40
CA PRO A 126 -8.42 -0.83 0.77
C PRO A 126 -9.73 -0.07 0.61
N LYS A 127 -9.87 0.74 -0.46
CA LYS A 127 -11.09 1.51 -0.77
C LYS A 127 -11.92 0.90 -1.92
N VAL A 128 -11.56 -0.29 -2.38
CA VAL A 128 -12.21 -0.98 -3.50
C VAL A 128 -12.79 -2.27 -2.94
N ASP A 129 -14.10 -2.46 -3.03
CA ASP A 129 -14.75 -3.63 -2.42
C ASP A 129 -14.55 -4.96 -3.17
N PRO A 130 -14.56 -4.99 -4.52
CA PRO A 130 -14.38 -6.23 -5.27
C PRO A 130 -13.10 -7.01 -4.90
N ILE A 131 -13.22 -8.34 -4.90
CA ILE A 131 -12.11 -9.28 -4.68
C ILE A 131 -11.19 -9.32 -5.90
N ILE A 132 -11.77 -9.31 -7.11
CA ILE A 132 -11.05 -9.23 -8.38
C ILE A 132 -11.28 -7.83 -8.95
N THR A 133 -10.20 -7.14 -9.30
CA THR A 133 -10.26 -5.80 -9.93
C THR A 133 -9.49 -5.81 -11.25
N HIS A 134 -10.14 -5.32 -12.30
CA HIS A 134 -9.58 -5.18 -13.63
C HIS A 134 -9.23 -3.72 -13.91
N PHE A 135 -8.03 -3.47 -14.42
CA PHE A 135 -7.57 -2.15 -14.83
C PHE A 135 -7.19 -2.16 -16.30
N SER A 136 -7.88 -1.29 -17.05
CA SER A 136 -7.72 -1.03 -18.48
C SER A 136 -7.32 0.41 -18.76
N LEU A 137 -6.81 0.66 -19.96
CA LEU A 137 -6.55 2.01 -20.47
C LEU A 137 -7.87 2.63 -20.97
N LYS A 138 -8.21 3.81 -20.45
CA LYS A 138 -9.46 4.50 -20.76
C LYS A 138 -9.25 5.97 -21.11
N GLU A 139 -10.19 6.54 -21.85
CA GLU A 139 -10.30 7.99 -22.01
C GLU A 139 -10.72 8.63 -20.67
N LYS A 140 -10.13 9.76 -20.31
CA LYS A 140 -10.22 10.31 -18.94
C LYS A 140 -11.57 10.94 -18.59
N LYS A 141 -12.30 11.50 -19.55
CA LYS A 141 -13.53 12.27 -19.29
C LYS A 141 -14.81 11.45 -19.48
N LEU A 142 -14.84 10.63 -20.52
CA LEU A 142 -15.96 9.81 -20.96
C LEU A 142 -15.83 8.36 -20.48
N SER A 143 -14.65 7.95 -20.02
CA SER A 143 -14.39 6.64 -19.41
C SER A 143 -14.68 5.44 -20.33
N PHE A 144 -14.65 5.63 -21.65
CA PHE A 144 -14.65 4.52 -22.60
C PHE A 144 -13.25 3.93 -22.78
N ASP A 145 -13.19 2.66 -23.14
CA ASP A 145 -11.93 1.92 -23.28
C ASP A 145 -11.13 2.36 -24.50
N TYR A 146 -9.80 2.35 -24.36
CA TYR A 146 -8.91 2.65 -25.47
C TYR A 146 -9.14 1.64 -26.62
N PRO A 147 -9.38 2.11 -27.86
CA PRO A 147 -9.62 1.21 -28.99
C PRO A 147 -8.43 0.29 -29.25
N GLY A 148 -8.69 -1.01 -29.32
CA GLY A 148 -7.66 -2.01 -29.55
C GLY A 148 -6.74 -2.20 -28.35
N GLU A 149 -7.29 -2.16 -27.13
CA GLU A 149 -6.60 -2.45 -25.87
C GLU A 149 -5.69 -3.68 -25.94
N GLN A 150 -4.49 -3.54 -25.39
CA GLN A 150 -3.41 -4.53 -25.49
C GLN A 150 -2.82 -4.90 -24.12
N ILE A 151 -3.15 -4.16 -23.07
CA ILE A 151 -2.58 -4.36 -21.74
C ILE A 151 -3.70 -4.29 -20.72
N GLU A 152 -3.80 -5.33 -19.91
CA GLU A 152 -4.75 -5.40 -18.79
C GLU A 152 -4.00 -5.80 -17.51
N LEU A 153 -4.34 -5.15 -16.39
CA LEU A 153 -3.85 -5.53 -15.07
C LEU A 153 -5.02 -6.05 -14.23
N ILE A 154 -4.91 -7.28 -13.74
CA ILE A 154 -5.94 -7.94 -12.94
C ILE A 154 -5.35 -8.24 -11.58
N PHE A 155 -6.04 -7.81 -10.52
CA PHE A 155 -5.62 -8.07 -9.15
C PHE A 155 -6.66 -8.90 -8.41
N VAL A 156 -6.21 -9.94 -7.72
CA VAL A 156 -7.04 -10.80 -6.86
C VAL A 156 -6.59 -10.65 -5.41
N GLU A 157 -7.41 -10.05 -4.56
CA GLU A 157 -7.10 -9.80 -3.14
C GLU A 157 -7.72 -10.87 -2.23
N LEU A 158 -6.95 -11.91 -1.90
CA LEU A 158 -7.44 -13.09 -1.17
C LEU A 158 -8.02 -12.76 0.22
N GLN A 159 -7.50 -11.74 0.90
CA GLN A 159 -8.03 -11.32 2.21
C GLN A 159 -9.48 -10.79 2.15
N LYS A 160 -9.96 -10.36 0.98
CA LYS A 160 -11.35 -9.90 0.81
C LYS A 160 -12.36 -11.06 0.68
N PHE A 161 -11.88 -12.28 0.42
CA PHE A 161 -12.73 -13.45 0.24
C PHE A 161 -13.14 -14.07 1.58
N ASN A 162 -14.44 -14.15 1.87
CA ASN A 162 -14.96 -14.62 3.16
C ASN A 162 -16.04 -15.72 3.06
N LYS A 163 -16.23 -16.32 1.88
CA LYS A 163 -17.21 -17.40 1.69
C LYS A 163 -16.71 -18.68 2.34
N SER A 164 -17.60 -19.39 3.03
CA SER A 164 -17.33 -20.76 3.52
C SER A 164 -17.52 -21.79 2.41
N LEU A 165 -17.06 -23.01 2.66
CA LEU A 165 -17.09 -24.11 1.69
C LEU A 165 -18.52 -24.42 1.18
N GLU A 166 -19.52 -24.31 2.05
CA GLU A 166 -20.92 -24.69 1.76
C GLU A 166 -21.60 -23.74 0.77
N VAL A 167 -21.15 -22.49 0.73
CA VAL A 167 -21.74 -21.41 -0.08
C VAL A 167 -20.88 -21.06 -1.30
N LEU A 168 -19.92 -21.92 -1.67
CA LEU A 168 -19.18 -21.79 -2.92
C LEU A 168 -20.10 -22.13 -4.10
N GLU A 169 -20.30 -21.16 -4.99
CA GLU A 169 -21.22 -21.29 -6.13
C GLU A 169 -20.45 -21.37 -7.44
N THR A 170 -19.52 -20.44 -7.64
CA THR A 170 -18.84 -20.26 -8.93
C THR A 170 -17.50 -20.97 -9.00
N LEU A 171 -17.00 -21.17 -10.23
CA LEU A 171 -15.63 -21.66 -10.46
C LEU A 171 -14.60 -20.72 -9.80
N THR A 172 -14.83 -19.40 -9.90
CA THR A 172 -14.03 -18.36 -9.27
C THR A 172 -13.99 -18.50 -7.74
N ASP A 173 -15.15 -18.71 -7.10
CA ASP A 173 -15.21 -18.93 -5.65
C ASP A 173 -14.37 -20.13 -5.23
N LYS A 174 -14.48 -21.23 -5.97
CA LYS A 174 -13.76 -22.47 -5.66
C LYS A 174 -12.25 -22.33 -5.81
N TRP A 175 -11.77 -21.64 -6.84
CA TRP A 175 -10.33 -21.38 -7.02
C TRP A 175 -9.77 -20.39 -5.98
N ILE A 176 -10.51 -19.33 -5.63
CA ILE A 176 -10.08 -18.41 -4.57
C ILE A 176 -10.09 -19.12 -3.21
N TYR A 177 -11.10 -19.93 -2.93
CA TYR A 177 -11.15 -20.77 -1.73
C TYR A 177 -9.95 -21.72 -1.68
N PHE A 178 -9.64 -22.43 -2.77
CA PHE A 178 -8.45 -23.27 -2.86
C PHE A 178 -7.17 -22.47 -2.52
N MET A 179 -6.97 -21.32 -3.15
CA MET A 179 -5.81 -20.46 -2.90
C MET A 179 -5.68 -20.02 -1.45
N LYS A 180 -6.82 -19.77 -0.78
CA LYS A 180 -6.86 -19.24 0.59
C LYS A 180 -6.77 -20.35 1.64
N GLU A 181 -7.51 -21.45 1.47
CA GLU A 181 -7.82 -22.41 2.52
C GLU A 181 -7.17 -23.79 2.33
N ALA A 182 -6.49 -24.07 1.21
CA ALA A 182 -5.84 -25.37 0.99
C ALA A 182 -5.00 -25.88 2.18
N PRO A 183 -4.12 -25.06 2.84
CA PRO A 183 -3.37 -25.49 4.03
C PRO A 183 -4.21 -25.99 5.20
N ASN A 184 -5.46 -25.51 5.29
CA ASN A 184 -6.35 -25.80 6.41
C ASN A 184 -7.22 -27.04 6.15
N LEU A 185 -7.17 -27.60 4.93
CA LEU A 185 -7.92 -28.79 4.57
C LEU A 185 -7.20 -30.06 5.05
N GLN A 186 -7.97 -31.02 5.56
CA GLN A 186 -7.46 -32.34 5.97
C GLN A 186 -7.75 -33.44 4.93
N MET A 187 -8.68 -33.17 4.02
CA MET A 187 -9.08 -34.01 2.90
C MET A 187 -9.61 -33.13 1.77
N ILE A 188 -9.74 -33.68 0.58
CA ILE A 188 -10.36 -32.99 -0.55
C ILE A 188 -11.88 -32.93 -0.30
N PRO A 189 -12.49 -31.75 -0.19
CA PRO A 189 -13.92 -31.64 0.02
C PRO A 189 -14.68 -31.89 -1.28
N SER A 190 -15.82 -32.60 -1.20
CA SER A 190 -16.64 -32.96 -2.37
C SER A 190 -17.06 -31.75 -3.20
N ARG A 191 -17.28 -30.58 -2.58
CA ARG A 191 -17.63 -29.33 -3.26
C ARG A 191 -16.52 -28.82 -4.20
N LEU A 192 -15.26 -29.02 -3.83
CA LEU A 192 -14.10 -28.67 -4.66
C LEU A 192 -13.85 -29.74 -5.72
N GLU A 193 -14.08 -31.01 -5.39
CA GLU A 193 -14.01 -32.16 -6.30
C GLU A 193 -14.98 -32.07 -7.49
N GLU A 194 -16.07 -31.30 -7.38
CA GLU A 194 -16.95 -30.96 -8.52
C GLU A 194 -16.18 -30.34 -9.69
N VAL A 195 -15.00 -29.74 -9.44
CA VAL A 195 -14.08 -29.23 -10.45
C VAL A 195 -12.85 -30.16 -10.47
N PRO A 196 -12.74 -31.08 -11.45
CA PRO A 196 -11.66 -32.07 -11.49
C PRO A 196 -10.26 -31.47 -11.39
N GLU A 197 -10.06 -30.29 -11.97
CA GLU A 197 -8.80 -29.57 -11.96
C GLU A 197 -8.41 -29.11 -10.54
N ILE A 198 -9.37 -28.73 -9.69
CA ILE A 198 -9.09 -28.38 -8.29
C ILE A 198 -8.71 -29.63 -7.49
N GLY A 199 -9.40 -30.75 -7.72
CA GLY A 199 -9.04 -32.03 -7.12
C GLY A 199 -7.61 -32.44 -7.49
N LYS A 200 -7.25 -32.36 -8.77
CA LYS A 200 -5.88 -32.63 -9.25
C LYS A 200 -4.86 -31.66 -8.64
N ALA A 201 -5.20 -30.38 -8.52
CA ALA A 201 -4.33 -29.38 -7.88
C ALA A 201 -4.08 -29.69 -6.39
N LEU A 202 -5.11 -30.13 -5.66
CA LEU A 202 -4.98 -30.57 -4.27
C LEU A 202 -4.12 -31.82 -4.13
N GLU A 203 -4.23 -32.78 -5.05
CA GLU A 203 -3.33 -33.94 -5.08
C GLU A 203 -1.87 -33.55 -5.32
N ILE A 204 -1.60 -32.59 -6.22
CA ILE A 204 -0.24 -32.05 -6.44
C ILE A 204 0.27 -31.32 -5.19
N ALA A 205 -0.62 -30.62 -4.48
CA ALA A 205 -0.32 -29.90 -3.25
C ALA A 205 -0.19 -30.81 -2.02
N ASN A 206 -0.59 -32.08 -2.09
CA ASN A 206 -0.53 -33.00 -0.97
C ASN A 206 0.95 -33.25 -0.58
N ARG A 207 1.32 -32.92 0.66
CA ARG A 207 2.68 -33.06 1.19
C ARG A 207 3.21 -34.49 1.07
N ALA A 208 2.33 -35.50 1.13
CA ALA A 208 2.70 -36.89 0.97
C ALA A 208 3.27 -37.22 -0.44
N ASN A 209 2.97 -36.38 -1.43
CA ASN A 209 3.42 -36.54 -2.81
C ASN A 209 4.72 -35.78 -3.12
N LEU A 210 5.38 -35.22 -2.10
CA LEU A 210 6.68 -34.56 -2.26
C LEU A 210 7.82 -35.60 -2.23
N SER A 211 8.73 -35.49 -3.19
CA SER A 211 10.02 -36.17 -3.10
C SER A 211 10.87 -35.58 -1.96
N PRO A 212 11.91 -36.29 -1.48
CA PRO A 212 12.81 -35.76 -0.44
C PRO A 212 13.44 -34.41 -0.81
N LYS A 213 13.78 -34.22 -2.09
CA LYS A 213 14.34 -32.95 -2.58
C LYS A 213 13.33 -31.81 -2.50
N GLU A 214 12.09 -32.09 -2.92
CA GLU A 214 10.99 -31.12 -2.91
C GLU A 214 10.56 -30.76 -1.48
N ALA A 215 10.59 -31.71 -0.56
CA ALA A 215 10.34 -31.47 0.86
C ALA A 215 11.41 -30.53 1.46
N GLU A 216 12.68 -30.68 1.07
CA GLU A 216 13.75 -29.76 1.48
C GLU A 216 13.55 -28.36 0.87
N GLU A 217 13.22 -28.25 -0.42
CA GLU A 217 12.93 -26.97 -1.07
C GLU A 217 11.75 -26.24 -0.41
N LEU A 218 10.71 -26.98 -0.01
CA LEU A 218 9.60 -26.45 0.78
C LEU A 218 10.07 -25.97 2.15
N HIS A 219 10.86 -26.76 2.86
CA HIS A 219 11.37 -26.39 4.19
C HIS A 219 12.20 -25.10 4.16
N GLN A 220 13.06 -24.94 3.15
CA GLN A 220 13.83 -23.71 2.95
C GLN A 220 12.93 -22.51 2.65
N ASN A 221 11.87 -22.70 1.85
CA ASN A 221 10.86 -21.66 1.61
C ASN A 221 10.13 -21.27 2.91
N GLU A 222 9.80 -22.23 3.77
CA GLU A 222 9.13 -21.99 5.05
C GLU A 222 10.03 -21.20 6.01
N ILE A 223 11.31 -21.56 6.12
CA ILE A 223 12.30 -20.80 6.90
C ILE A 223 12.40 -19.36 6.38
N TRP A 224 12.58 -19.19 5.07
CA TRP A 224 12.66 -17.87 4.47
C TRP A 224 11.42 -17.03 4.76
N LEU A 225 10.23 -17.64 4.68
CA LEU A 225 8.97 -16.96 4.96
C LEU A 225 8.89 -16.49 6.43
N LEU A 226 9.30 -17.34 7.38
CA LEU A 226 9.38 -16.99 8.80
C LEU A 226 10.34 -15.83 9.04
N ASP A 227 11.51 -15.84 8.40
CA ASP A 227 12.48 -14.75 8.49
C ASP A 227 11.91 -13.44 7.96
N GLN A 228 11.21 -13.46 6.81
CA GLN A 228 10.53 -12.27 6.27
C GLN A 228 9.48 -11.71 7.25
N GLN A 229 8.70 -12.58 7.90
CA GLN A 229 7.76 -12.15 8.94
C GLN A 229 8.50 -11.53 10.12
N GLY A 230 9.58 -12.15 10.58
CA GLY A 230 10.45 -11.64 11.64
C GLY A 230 10.97 -10.24 11.31
N TYR A 231 11.52 -10.04 10.12
CA TYR A 231 11.99 -8.73 9.65
C TYR A 231 10.88 -7.69 9.58
N ALA A 232 9.70 -8.04 9.06
CA ALA A 232 8.57 -7.12 8.99
C ALA A 232 8.07 -6.70 10.39
N VAL A 233 8.03 -7.65 11.34
CA VAL A 233 7.67 -7.38 12.73
C VAL A 233 8.72 -6.47 13.39
N GLN A 234 10.00 -6.78 13.25
CA GLN A 234 11.09 -5.98 13.81
C GLN A 234 11.10 -4.56 13.24
N ALA A 235 10.97 -4.40 11.91
CA ALA A 235 10.90 -3.09 11.27
C ALA A 235 9.73 -2.24 11.78
N ARG A 236 8.58 -2.87 12.08
CA ARG A 236 7.44 -2.18 12.69
C ARG A 236 7.74 -1.74 14.13
N ILE A 237 8.40 -2.58 14.92
CA ILE A 237 8.82 -2.24 16.28
C ILE A 237 9.79 -1.06 16.26
N ASP A 238 10.82 -1.12 15.42
CA ASP A 238 11.83 -0.08 15.29
C ASP A 238 11.22 1.24 14.81
N GLY A 239 10.34 1.19 13.79
CA GLY A 239 9.65 2.37 13.29
C GLY A 239 8.72 3.02 14.32
N LEU A 240 8.03 2.24 15.15
CA LEU A 240 7.22 2.77 16.25
C LEU A 240 8.09 3.38 17.37
N ALA A 241 9.24 2.77 17.66
CA ALA A 241 10.19 3.30 18.65
C ALA A 241 10.79 4.63 18.16
N GLN A 242 11.22 4.71 16.91
CA GLN A 242 11.73 5.92 16.29
C GLN A 242 10.67 7.03 16.28
N GLY A 243 9.47 6.76 15.78
CA GLY A 243 8.40 7.77 15.75
C GLY A 243 7.98 8.26 17.14
N ARG A 244 8.11 7.42 18.18
CA ARG A 244 7.88 7.83 19.57
C ARG A 244 8.98 8.74 20.10
N GLU A 245 10.23 8.48 19.74
CA GLU A 245 11.37 9.32 20.14
C GLU A 245 11.32 10.67 19.41
N GLU A 246 11.12 10.66 18.09
CA GLU A 246 10.94 11.87 17.28
C GLU A 246 9.81 12.75 17.82
N GLY A 247 8.62 12.17 18.06
CA GLY A 247 7.49 12.93 18.62
C GLY A 247 7.74 13.44 20.05
N ARG A 248 8.61 12.79 20.83
CA ARG A 248 9.01 13.27 22.15
C ARG A 248 10.01 14.43 22.05
N GLU A 249 10.94 14.37 21.11
CA GLU A 249 11.88 15.46 20.84
C GLU A 249 11.15 16.69 20.30
N GLU A 250 10.31 16.55 19.28
CA GLU A 250 9.48 17.61 18.72
C GLU A 250 8.61 18.27 19.80
N GLY A 251 7.85 17.47 20.56
CA GLY A 251 7.00 18.02 21.63
C GLY A 251 7.78 18.68 22.77
N ARG A 252 9.04 18.29 23.01
CA ARG A 252 9.91 18.95 23.99
C ARG A 252 10.44 20.27 23.45
N GLU A 253 10.75 20.35 22.15
CA GLU A 253 11.21 21.56 21.50
C GLU A 253 10.08 22.60 21.43
N GLU A 254 8.91 22.21 20.94
CA GLU A 254 7.70 23.05 20.91
C GLU A 254 7.36 23.57 22.30
N GLY A 255 7.25 22.69 23.30
CA GLY A 255 6.94 23.12 24.67
C GLY A 255 8.01 24.01 25.31
N ARG A 256 9.27 23.92 24.86
CA ARG A 256 10.33 24.82 25.32
C ARG A 256 10.25 26.18 24.65
N GLU A 257 9.88 26.25 23.37
CA GLU A 257 9.68 27.51 22.67
C GLU A 257 8.45 28.24 23.20
N GLU A 258 7.32 27.55 23.34
CA GLU A 258 6.10 28.11 23.95
C GLU A 258 6.36 28.62 25.37
N GLY A 259 6.99 27.80 26.22
CA GLY A 259 7.31 28.20 27.59
C GLY A 259 8.30 29.36 27.69
N ARG A 260 9.19 29.54 26.70
CA ARG A 260 10.07 30.72 26.62
C ARG A 260 9.30 31.97 26.21
N ALA A 261 8.46 31.87 25.18
CA ALA A 261 7.65 33.00 24.71
C ALA A 261 6.68 33.48 25.79
N GLU A 262 5.97 32.55 26.44
CA GLU A 262 5.06 32.86 27.56
C GLU A 262 5.84 33.44 28.77
N GLY A 263 7.00 32.87 29.09
CA GLY A 263 7.85 33.38 30.16
C GLY A 263 8.38 34.79 29.91
N GLU A 264 8.77 35.10 28.67
CA GLU A 264 9.22 36.43 28.24
C GLU A 264 8.06 37.43 28.33
N PHE A 265 6.90 37.07 27.80
CA PHE A 265 5.68 37.87 27.87
C PHE A 265 5.28 38.20 29.30
N LEU A 266 5.10 37.19 30.16
CA LEU A 266 4.73 37.37 31.56
C LEU A 266 5.79 38.17 32.34
N GLY A 267 7.07 38.01 31.98
CA GLY A 267 8.18 38.75 32.57
C GLY A 267 8.11 40.24 32.24
N GLN A 268 7.96 40.58 30.96
CA GLN A 268 7.83 41.97 30.49
C GLN A 268 6.58 42.63 31.07
N LEU A 269 5.43 41.95 31.02
CA LEU A 269 4.16 42.42 31.57
C LEU A 269 4.28 42.79 33.06
N LYS A 270 4.82 41.87 33.88
CA LYS A 270 5.03 42.12 35.33
C LYS A 270 5.97 43.29 35.60
N LEU A 271 7.02 43.45 34.79
CA LEU A 271 7.96 44.56 34.92
C LEU A 271 7.28 45.89 34.60
N ILE A 272 6.53 45.95 33.50
CA ILE A 272 5.80 47.15 33.07
C ILE A 272 4.77 47.58 34.10
N LEU A 273 3.96 46.64 34.58
CA LEU A 273 2.98 46.92 35.63
C LEU A 273 3.66 47.51 36.89
N ARG A 274 4.77 46.92 37.32
CA ARG A 274 5.53 47.41 38.48
C ARG A 274 6.11 48.82 38.25
N LEU A 275 6.61 49.12 37.05
CA LEU A 275 7.15 50.44 36.71
C LEU A 275 6.06 51.51 36.67
N LEU A 276 4.91 51.18 36.09
CA LEU A 276 3.74 52.05 36.05
C LEU A 276 3.20 52.33 37.47
N GLU A 277 3.07 51.30 38.30
CA GLU A 277 2.63 51.46 39.70
C GLU A 277 3.63 52.29 40.52
N GLN A 278 4.93 52.12 40.29
CA GLN A 278 5.96 52.93 40.95
C GLN A 278 5.89 54.41 40.56
N ARG A 279 5.50 54.70 39.31
CA ARG A 279 5.45 56.08 38.76
C ARG A 279 4.15 56.80 39.08
N PHE A 280 3.01 56.11 38.97
CA PHE A 280 1.69 56.72 39.03
C PHE A 280 0.86 56.30 40.24
N GLY A 281 1.35 55.37 41.07
CA GLY A 281 0.60 54.80 42.19
C GLY A 281 -0.27 53.62 41.75
N GLU A 282 -1.22 53.22 42.58
CA GLU A 282 -2.09 52.07 42.31
C GLU A 282 -2.89 52.27 41.02
N LEU A 283 -2.71 51.36 40.06
CA LEU A 283 -3.43 51.39 38.79
C LEU A 283 -4.85 50.84 38.95
N GLU A 284 -5.81 51.48 38.30
CA GLU A 284 -7.17 50.95 38.19
C GLU A 284 -7.21 49.60 37.47
N GLN A 285 -8.16 48.74 37.86
CA GLN A 285 -8.28 47.39 37.32
C GLN A 285 -8.52 47.37 35.80
N SER A 286 -9.22 48.37 35.28
CA SER A 286 -9.48 48.57 33.85
C SER A 286 -8.18 48.71 33.05
N LEU A 287 -7.23 49.52 33.53
CA LEU A 287 -5.93 49.73 32.88
C LEU A 287 -5.07 48.48 32.95
N LYS A 288 -5.10 47.74 34.07
CA LYS A 288 -4.37 46.48 34.21
C LYS A 288 -4.81 45.46 33.15
N THR A 289 -6.12 45.28 32.99
CA THR A 289 -6.67 44.37 31.98
C THR A 289 -6.28 44.78 30.56
N GLN A 290 -6.34 46.07 30.23
CA GLN A 290 -5.88 46.56 28.92
C GLN A 290 -4.40 46.30 28.66
N ILE A 291 -3.55 46.38 29.68
CA ILE A 291 -2.12 46.09 29.56
C ILE A 291 -1.85 44.58 29.44
N GLU A 292 -2.63 43.75 30.14
CA GLU A 292 -2.57 42.28 30.04
C GLU A 292 -2.96 41.76 28.65
N GLU A 293 -3.79 42.50 27.92
CA GLU A 293 -4.23 42.18 26.55
C GLU A 293 -3.24 42.61 25.45
N LEU A 294 -2.20 43.39 25.79
CA LEU A 294 -1.18 43.80 24.82
C LEU A 294 -0.36 42.60 24.34
N SER A 295 0.09 42.63 23.09
CA SER A 295 1.10 41.73 22.56
C SER A 295 2.50 42.03 23.12
N LEU A 296 3.44 41.08 22.97
CA LEU A 296 4.83 41.25 23.41
C LEU A 296 5.47 42.51 22.80
N SER A 297 5.26 42.76 21.51
CA SER A 297 5.81 43.94 20.82
C SER A 297 5.21 45.25 21.35
N GLU A 298 3.93 45.27 21.72
CA GLU A 298 3.29 46.44 22.33
C GLU A 298 3.80 46.68 23.76
N LEU A 299 4.04 45.63 24.53
CA LEU A 299 4.69 45.73 25.83
C LEU A 299 6.10 46.34 25.69
N GLU A 300 6.89 45.92 24.70
CA GLU A 300 8.20 46.51 24.43
C GLU A 300 8.11 48.01 24.09
N LEU A 301 7.15 48.40 23.25
CA LEU A 301 6.91 49.83 22.94
C LEU A 301 6.50 50.61 24.19
N LEU A 302 5.60 50.05 25.01
CA LEU A 302 5.18 50.66 26.26
C LEU A 302 6.37 50.82 27.21
N SER A 303 7.27 49.84 27.29
CA SER A 303 8.45 49.88 28.17
C SER A 303 9.32 51.13 27.96
N VAL A 304 9.37 51.64 26.73
CA VAL A 304 10.07 52.88 26.36
C VAL A 304 9.17 54.10 26.56
N ALA A 305 7.91 54.00 26.12
CA ALA A 305 6.95 55.09 26.20
C ALA A 305 6.67 55.52 27.66
N ILE A 306 6.72 54.60 28.62
CA ILE A 306 6.51 54.86 30.06
C ILE A 306 7.30 56.06 30.53
N PHE A 307 8.52 56.30 30.03
CA PHE A 307 9.36 57.41 30.46
C PHE A 307 8.82 58.79 30.03
N GLN A 308 8.03 58.85 28.95
CA GLN A 308 7.49 60.07 28.36
C GLN A 308 6.08 60.43 28.84
N LEU A 309 5.35 59.50 29.47
CA LEU A 309 4.00 59.73 29.97
C LEU A 309 4.01 60.62 31.23
N ALA A 310 3.31 61.75 31.24
CA ALA A 310 3.29 62.66 32.39
C ALA A 310 2.28 62.24 33.47
N ASN A 311 1.17 61.60 33.08
CA ASN A 311 0.08 61.20 33.98
C ASN A 311 -0.68 59.95 33.46
N LEU A 312 -1.72 59.54 34.18
CA LEU A 312 -2.56 58.37 33.83
C LEU A 312 -3.48 58.61 32.61
N GLU A 313 -3.83 59.85 32.28
CA GLU A 313 -4.59 60.15 31.05
C GLU A 313 -3.71 59.87 29.82
N ASP A 314 -2.42 60.25 29.85
CA ASP A 314 -1.48 59.96 28.77
C ASP A 314 -1.34 58.46 28.52
N LEU A 315 -1.30 57.64 29.59
CA LEU A 315 -1.28 56.18 29.49
C LEU A 315 -2.57 55.64 28.86
N SER A 316 -3.72 56.18 29.25
CA SER A 316 -5.02 55.79 28.71
C SER A 316 -5.13 56.09 27.21
N TYR A 317 -4.63 57.25 26.78
CA TYR A 317 -4.55 57.61 25.36
C TYR A 317 -3.59 56.69 24.60
N TRP A 318 -2.43 56.38 25.16
CA TRP A 318 -1.46 55.49 24.54
C TRP A 318 -2.07 54.09 24.31
N LEU A 319 -2.73 53.54 25.33
CA LEU A 319 -3.42 52.24 25.25
C LEU A 319 -4.53 52.27 24.19
N ALA A 320 -5.32 53.34 24.12
CA ALA A 320 -6.39 53.50 23.12
C ALA A 320 -5.86 53.61 21.67
N ASP A 321 -4.71 54.25 21.46
CA ASP A 321 -4.09 54.38 20.13
C ASP A 321 -3.51 53.05 19.62
N HIS A 322 -3.00 52.22 20.54
CA HIS A 322 -2.33 50.96 20.19
C HIS A 322 -3.29 49.77 20.15
N SER A 323 -4.37 49.77 20.94
CA SER A 323 -5.43 48.75 20.87
C SER A 323 -6.24 48.77 19.57
N ASN A 324 -6.39 49.92 18.90
CA ASN A 324 -7.10 50.04 17.61
C ASN A 324 -6.31 49.52 16.39
N ARG A 325 -5.06 49.10 16.54
CA ARG A 325 -4.25 48.55 15.43
C ARG A 325 -4.40 47.03 15.24
N ASN A 326 -5.06 46.34 16.16
CA ASN A 326 -5.29 44.88 16.09
C ASN A 326 -6.57 44.47 15.33
N GLU A 327 -7.33 45.41 14.75
CA GLU A 327 -8.57 45.14 13.99
C GLU A 327 -8.45 45.37 12.45
N ALA A 328 -7.24 45.57 11.88
CA ALA A 328 -7.02 45.79 10.45
C ALA A 328 -6.07 44.77 9.81
#